data_AF-A0A8E2FD00-F1
#
_entry.id   AF-A0A8E2FD00-F1
#
_cell.length_a   1.000
_cell.length_b   1.000
_cell.length_c   1.000
_cell.angle_alpha   90.00
_cell.angle_beta   90.00
_cell.angle_gamma   90.00
#
_symmetry.space_group_name_H-M   'P 1'
#
loop_
_entity.id
_entity.type
_entity.pdbx_description
1 polymer ?
#
loop_
_entity_poly.entity_id
_entity_poly.type
_entity_poly.pdbx_seq_one_letter_code
_entity_poly.pdbx_strand_id
1 'polypeptide(L)'
;WVKALGKVGDAEGVWREWETWRARVKKGVEGGDVEAQDAARTEAGAEGEVEDRVRAAADGATLEPTASEREAPTTAATRAALLSSPPPTSQLDTSSLPAFSPGAKKLKSHEPPLLRTTQTFIFALLRANAPRLAWLHLSQSGLLFTNLPHGVKNRLVQHPADAPAWTAEMQDALLDLLDWRLKTIEGRLGVTWMRDGTGDGAGYHRVVEGFNLEGREWLEEALEKLAEGRSGGRLDGEERGEGKELEGEKYRNEGKSIAL
;
A
#
# COMPACT_ATOMS: atom_id res chain seq x y z
N TRP A 1 -4.77 14.05 11.56
CA TRP A 1 -3.75 14.57 10.63
C TRP A 1 -3.16 13.52 9.68
N VAL A 2 -2.33 12.58 10.14
CA VAL A 2 -1.70 11.55 9.27
C VAL A 2 -2.69 10.78 8.38
N LYS A 3 -3.87 10.42 8.90
CA LYS A 3 -4.95 9.80 8.10
C LYS A 3 -5.46 10.68 6.96
N ALA A 4 -5.43 12.00 7.12
CA ALA A 4 -5.84 12.96 6.09
C ALA A 4 -4.79 13.05 4.98
N LEU A 5 -3.51 13.22 5.33
CA LEU A 5 -2.41 13.20 4.36
C LEU A 5 -2.40 11.90 3.54
N GLY A 6 -2.62 10.76 4.20
CA GLY A 6 -2.75 9.47 3.51
C GLY A 6 -3.96 9.37 2.56
N LYS A 7 -5.03 10.15 2.75
CA LYS A 7 -6.15 10.19 1.80
C LYS A 7 -5.84 11.03 0.55
N VAL A 8 -4.95 12.01 0.67
CA VAL A 8 -4.58 12.96 -0.39
C VAL A 8 -3.45 12.40 -1.27
N GLY A 9 -2.83 11.28 -0.87
CA GLY A 9 -1.71 10.70 -1.62
C GLY A 9 -0.36 11.32 -1.28
N ASP A 10 -0.28 12.23 -0.31
CA ASP A 10 0.97 12.92 0.05
C ASP A 10 1.84 12.05 0.96
N ALA A 11 2.57 11.11 0.35
CA ALA A 11 3.46 10.19 1.05
C ALA A 11 4.60 10.91 1.80
N GLU A 12 5.16 11.97 1.20
CA GLU A 12 6.23 12.78 1.78
C GLU A 12 5.75 13.55 3.01
N GLY A 13 4.54 14.15 2.95
CA GLY A 13 3.91 14.78 4.09
C GLY A 13 3.64 13.80 5.23
N VAL A 14 3.15 12.59 4.92
CA VAL A 14 2.98 11.51 5.90
C VAL A 14 4.32 11.17 6.56
N TRP A 15 5.39 11.03 5.78
CA TRP A 15 6.72 10.69 6.28
C TRP A 15 7.30 11.78 7.20
N ARG A 16 7.21 13.05 6.78
CA ARG A 16 7.74 14.19 7.56
C ARG A 16 7.05 14.36 8.91
N GLU A 17 5.72 14.17 8.95
CA GLU A 17 4.96 14.20 10.21
C GLU A 17 5.39 13.08 11.16
N TRP A 18 5.72 11.91 10.63
CA TRP A 18 6.24 10.82 11.44
C TRP A 18 7.63 11.10 12.00
N GLU A 19 8.55 11.63 11.21
CA GLU A 19 9.87 12.03 11.72
C GLU A 19 9.74 13.07 12.83
N THR A 20 8.82 14.03 12.67
CA THR A 20 8.49 15.03 13.68
C THR A 20 7.97 14.37 14.97
N TRP A 21 7.04 13.43 14.85
CA TRP A 21 6.52 12.68 16.00
C TRP A 21 7.61 11.86 16.70
N ARG A 22 8.44 11.14 15.93
CA ARG A 22 9.55 10.33 16.45
C ARG A 22 10.56 11.19 17.21
N ALA A 23 10.90 12.37 16.67
CA ALA A 23 11.78 13.33 17.33
C ALA A 23 11.19 13.83 18.66
N ARG A 24 9.88 14.10 18.72
CA ARG A 24 9.18 14.49 19.96
C ARG A 24 9.19 13.38 20.99
N VAL A 25 8.89 12.14 20.62
CA VAL A 25 8.92 11.00 21.54
C VAL A 25 10.33 10.82 22.10
N LYS A 26 11.36 10.88 21.25
CA LYS A 26 12.76 10.77 21.71
C LYS A 26 13.10 11.87 22.72
N LYS A 27 12.72 13.12 22.44
CA LYS A 27 12.96 14.26 23.33
C LYS A 27 12.14 14.19 24.62
N GLY A 28 10.91 13.67 24.56
CA GLY A 28 10.01 13.52 25.71
C GLY A 28 10.45 12.44 26.69
N VAL A 29 11.03 11.35 26.18
CA VAL A 29 11.66 10.30 27.01
C VAL A 29 12.87 10.85 27.78
N GLU A 30 13.58 11.84 27.23
CA GLU A 30 14.67 12.54 27.91
C GLU A 30 14.18 13.65 28.86
N GLY A 31 12.93 14.10 28.74
CA GLY A 31 12.42 15.33 29.36
C GLY A 31 11.33 15.19 30.43
N GLY A 32 10.81 14.00 30.70
CA GLY A 32 9.95 13.74 31.88
C GLY A 32 8.50 14.24 31.84
N ASP A 33 8.09 15.14 30.93
CA ASP A 33 6.71 15.65 30.86
C ASP A 33 6.24 15.83 29.40
N VAL A 34 5.41 14.91 28.89
CA VAL A 34 4.88 14.95 27.50
C VAL A 34 3.36 15.16 27.47
N GLU A 35 2.66 14.95 28.58
CA GLU A 35 1.18 14.86 28.59
C GLU A 35 0.47 16.21 28.35
N ALA A 36 1.15 17.35 28.57
CA ALA A 36 0.52 18.68 28.50
C ALA A 36 0.47 19.32 27.09
N GLN A 37 1.27 18.87 26.12
CA GLN A 37 1.38 19.58 24.82
C GLN A 37 0.46 19.04 23.71
N ASP A 38 0.02 17.78 23.77
CA ASP A 38 -0.86 17.22 22.73
C ASP A 38 -2.32 17.71 22.84
N ALA A 39 -2.76 18.17 24.03
CA ALA A 39 -4.08 18.75 24.23
C ALA A 39 -4.23 20.15 23.57
N ALA A 40 -3.14 20.91 23.44
CA ALA A 40 -3.20 22.28 22.94
C ALA A 40 -3.35 22.42 21.42
N ARG A 41 -3.06 21.35 20.65
CA ARG A 41 -3.06 21.41 19.17
C ARG A 41 -4.32 20.83 18.51
N THR A 42 -5.19 20.18 19.29
CA THR A 42 -6.43 19.57 18.77
C THR A 42 -7.59 20.56 18.64
N GLU A 43 -7.55 21.72 19.30
CA GLU A 43 -8.68 22.66 19.31
C GLU A 43 -8.51 23.93 18.46
N ALA A 44 -7.30 24.23 17.96
CA ALA A 44 -7.05 25.47 17.22
C ALA A 44 -6.36 25.22 15.86
N GLY A 45 -7.13 25.19 14.78
CA GLY A 45 -6.64 25.52 13.43
C GLY A 45 -6.23 24.37 12.51
N ALA A 46 -6.28 23.11 12.94
CA ALA A 46 -5.78 22.00 12.14
C ALA A 46 -6.75 21.47 11.07
N GLU A 47 -7.99 21.95 10.97
CA GLU A 47 -8.94 21.54 9.91
C GLU A 47 -8.95 22.51 8.71
N GLY A 48 -8.81 23.82 8.93
CA GLY A 48 -8.80 24.83 7.86
C GLY A 48 -7.56 24.77 6.96
N GLU A 49 -6.37 24.56 7.53
CA GLU A 49 -5.12 24.48 6.74
C GLU A 49 -5.07 23.24 5.84
N VAL A 50 -5.83 22.19 6.19
CA VAL A 50 -5.91 20.95 5.40
C VAL A 50 -6.72 21.17 4.14
N GLU A 51 -7.88 21.80 4.27
CA GLU A 51 -8.77 22.04 3.15
C GLU A 51 -8.13 22.96 2.11
N ASP A 52 -7.37 23.97 2.56
CA ASP A 52 -6.63 24.85 1.65
C ASP A 52 -5.48 24.15 0.94
N ARG A 53 -4.76 23.23 1.60
CA ARG A 53 -3.72 22.42 0.93
C ARG A 53 -4.30 21.35 0.01
N VAL A 54 -5.43 20.76 0.37
CA VAL A 54 -6.15 19.80 -0.50
C VAL A 54 -6.67 20.50 -1.75
N ARG A 55 -7.18 21.73 -1.62
CA ARG A 55 -7.61 22.56 -2.76
C ARG A 55 -6.42 22.94 -3.64
N ALA A 56 -5.31 23.37 -3.05
CA ALA A 56 -4.10 23.71 -3.81
C ALA A 56 -3.47 22.52 -4.54
N ALA A 57 -3.54 21.30 -3.98
CA ALA A 57 -3.02 20.10 -4.64
C ALA A 57 -3.93 19.57 -5.76
N ALA A 58 -5.24 19.87 -5.72
CA ALA A 58 -6.17 19.50 -6.78
C ALA A 58 -6.02 20.40 -8.03
N ASP A 59 -5.52 21.63 -7.86
CA ASP A 59 -5.54 22.66 -8.90
C ASP A 59 -4.25 22.76 -9.75
N GLY A 60 -3.19 21.99 -9.47
CA GLY A 60 -2.08 21.91 -10.43
C GLY A 60 -0.79 21.27 -9.95
N ALA A 61 -0.39 20.18 -10.61
CA ALA A 61 1.02 19.81 -10.83
C ALA A 61 1.13 18.68 -11.87
N THR A 62 1.18 19.04 -13.15
CA THR A 62 1.78 18.17 -14.18
C THR A 62 3.29 18.25 -14.00
N LEU A 63 3.91 17.27 -13.34
CA LEU A 63 5.36 17.18 -13.22
C LEU A 63 5.91 16.34 -14.38
N GLU A 64 6.62 17.02 -15.28
CA GLU A 64 7.48 16.44 -16.32
C GLU A 64 8.58 15.56 -15.69
N PRO A 65 8.80 14.32 -16.13
CA PRO A 65 9.88 13.48 -15.63
C PRO A 65 11.20 13.87 -16.29
N THR A 66 12.12 14.46 -15.53
CA THR A 66 13.51 14.67 -15.95
C THR A 66 14.26 13.33 -15.97
N ALA A 67 14.62 12.88 -17.16
CA ALA A 67 15.50 11.75 -17.40
C ALA A 67 16.97 12.13 -17.19
N SER A 68 17.62 11.55 -16.17
CA SER A 68 19.06 11.27 -16.15
C SER A 68 19.44 10.62 -14.83
N GLU A 69 19.71 9.32 -14.82
CA GLU A 69 20.86 8.84 -14.06
C GLU A 69 21.43 7.55 -14.63
N ARG A 70 22.76 7.55 -14.73
CA ARG A 70 23.61 6.62 -15.45
C ARG A 70 23.81 5.34 -14.65
N GLU A 71 23.70 4.20 -15.32
CA GLU A 71 24.12 2.91 -14.81
C GLU A 71 25.65 2.80 -14.74
N ALA A 72 26.17 2.31 -13.61
CA ALA A 72 27.51 1.75 -13.47
C ALA A 72 27.40 0.34 -12.88
N PRO A 73 28.20 -0.63 -13.34
CA PRO A 73 28.03 -2.04 -13.01
C PRO A 73 28.66 -2.37 -11.65
N THR A 74 27.89 -2.96 -10.74
CA THR A 74 28.42 -3.48 -9.47
C THR A 74 28.57 -5.00 -9.54
N THR A 75 29.80 -5.42 -9.24
CA THR A 75 30.37 -6.76 -9.29
C THR A 75 29.70 -7.73 -8.32
N ALA A 76 29.16 -8.82 -8.86
CA ALA A 76 28.48 -9.91 -8.16
C ALA A 76 29.42 -10.98 -7.58
N ALA A 77 30.55 -10.60 -6.98
CA ALA A 77 31.50 -11.54 -6.41
C ALA A 77 31.97 -11.05 -5.05
N THR A 78 31.27 -11.48 -3.98
CA THR A 78 31.75 -11.76 -2.60
C THR A 78 30.54 -11.82 -1.65
N ARG A 79 29.69 -12.85 -1.77
CA ARG A 79 28.65 -13.10 -0.76
C ARG A 79 28.30 -14.59 -0.62
N ALA A 80 29.29 -15.47 -0.73
CA ALA A 80 29.11 -16.92 -0.70
C ALA A 80 29.94 -17.66 0.38
N ALA A 81 30.37 -17.01 1.48
CA ALA A 81 31.32 -17.63 2.41
C ALA A 81 31.01 -17.52 3.92
N LEU A 82 29.75 -17.30 4.36
CA LEU A 82 29.44 -17.17 5.81
C LEU A 82 28.19 -17.91 6.31
N LEU A 83 27.81 -19.05 5.70
CA LEU A 83 26.72 -19.90 6.20
C LEU A 83 27.22 -21.33 6.44
N SER A 84 28.01 -21.53 7.49
CA SER A 84 28.27 -22.86 8.06
C SER A 84 28.68 -22.75 9.53
N SER A 85 27.71 -22.52 10.41
CA SER A 85 27.81 -22.96 11.80
C SER A 85 26.42 -23.20 12.38
N PRO A 86 26.12 -24.42 12.88
CA PRO A 86 24.90 -24.68 13.62
C PRO A 86 24.98 -24.05 15.03
N PRO A 87 23.87 -23.53 15.57
CA PRO A 87 23.86 -23.01 16.94
C PRO A 87 23.91 -24.15 17.98
N PRO A 88 24.47 -23.90 19.18
CA PRO A 88 24.47 -24.86 20.27
C PRO A 88 23.07 -25.06 20.85
N THR A 89 22.66 -26.32 20.93
CA THR A 89 21.40 -26.76 21.55
C THR A 89 21.51 -26.66 23.08
N SER A 90 21.06 -25.54 23.66
CA SER A 90 20.87 -25.43 25.10
C SER A 90 19.52 -26.03 25.49
N GLN A 91 19.55 -27.17 26.18
CA GLN A 91 18.38 -27.75 26.84
C GLN A 91 17.97 -26.86 28.02
N LEU A 92 16.76 -26.30 27.97
CA LEU A 92 16.13 -25.62 29.09
C LEU A 92 15.13 -26.57 29.75
N ASP A 93 15.42 -26.96 30.99
CA ASP A 93 14.51 -27.66 31.89
C ASP A 93 13.27 -26.80 32.16
N THR A 94 12.08 -27.32 31.82
CA THR A 94 10.78 -26.65 31.99
C THR A 94 9.97 -27.21 33.17
N SER A 95 10.64 -27.87 34.10
CA SER A 95 10.03 -28.55 35.24
C SER A 95 9.75 -27.61 36.42
N SER A 96 8.88 -26.61 36.25
CA SER A 96 8.20 -25.90 37.37
C SER A 96 7.39 -24.71 36.83
N LEU A 97 6.12 -24.94 36.48
CA LEU A 97 5.14 -23.85 36.37
C LEU A 97 3.95 -24.13 37.30
N PRO A 98 3.54 -23.15 38.12
CA PRO A 98 2.40 -23.30 39.02
C PRO A 98 1.08 -23.36 38.24
N ALA A 99 0.16 -24.19 38.73
CA ALA A 99 -1.17 -24.39 38.16
C ALA A 99 -1.94 -23.07 38.06
N PHE A 100 -2.31 -22.69 36.83
CA PHE A 100 -3.10 -21.50 36.55
C PHE A 100 -4.56 -21.70 36.97
N SER A 101 -5.04 -20.80 37.82
CA SER A 101 -6.41 -20.78 38.33
C SER A 101 -7.38 -20.21 37.28
N PRO A 102 -8.46 -20.91 36.91
CA PRO A 102 -9.40 -20.47 35.90
C PRO A 102 -10.43 -19.52 36.52
N GLY A 103 -10.10 -18.23 36.62
CA GLY A 103 -11.00 -17.23 37.22
C GLY A 103 -10.78 -15.77 36.81
N ALA A 104 -9.92 -15.50 35.83
CA ALA A 104 -9.63 -14.12 35.41
C ALA A 104 -10.68 -13.60 34.42
N LYS A 105 -11.49 -12.65 34.88
CA LYS A 105 -12.33 -11.79 34.03
C LYS A 105 -11.46 -11.24 32.89
N LYS A 106 -11.93 -11.32 31.64
CA LYS A 106 -11.29 -10.75 30.43
C LYS A 106 -10.93 -9.28 30.66
N LEU A 107 -9.75 -9.01 31.21
CA LEU A 107 -9.10 -7.72 31.13
C LEU A 107 -8.87 -7.51 29.64
N LYS A 108 -9.54 -6.52 29.05
CA LYS A 108 -9.25 -6.07 27.69
C LYS A 108 -7.74 -5.84 27.64
N SER A 109 -7.01 -6.71 26.95
CA SER A 109 -5.58 -6.60 26.79
C SER A 109 -5.30 -5.23 26.20
N HIS A 110 -4.84 -4.32 27.04
CA HIS A 110 -4.52 -2.97 26.63
C HIS A 110 -3.24 -3.09 25.81
N GLU A 111 -3.41 -3.18 24.49
CA GLU A 111 -2.29 -3.20 23.56
C GLU A 111 -1.44 -1.95 23.84
N PRO A 112 -0.11 -2.07 23.93
CA PRO A 112 0.74 -0.92 24.22
C PRO A 112 0.50 0.16 23.15
N PRO A 113 0.35 1.43 23.55
CA PRO A 113 -0.08 2.52 22.66
C PRO A 113 0.82 2.68 21.42
N LEU A 114 2.09 2.28 21.52
CA LEU A 114 3.07 2.29 20.44
C LEU A 114 2.73 1.34 19.27
N LEU A 115 2.19 0.15 19.54
CA LEU A 115 1.86 -0.81 18.45
C LEU A 115 0.74 -0.23 17.57
N ARG A 116 -0.28 0.36 18.22
CA ARG A 116 -1.43 0.93 17.53
C ARG A 116 -1.04 2.14 16.67
N THR A 117 -0.11 2.99 17.14
CA THR A 117 0.37 4.13 16.35
C THR A 117 1.18 3.67 15.14
N THR A 118 2.07 2.69 15.30
CA THR A 118 2.83 2.10 14.20
C THR A 118 1.92 1.48 13.14
N GLN A 119 0.94 0.65 13.53
CA GLN A 119 -0.02 0.06 12.58
C GLN A 119 -0.80 1.14 11.81
N THR A 120 -1.24 2.19 12.51
CA THR A 120 -1.97 3.31 11.90
C THR A 120 -1.10 4.07 10.90
N PHE A 121 0.19 4.21 11.20
CA PHE A 121 1.15 4.87 10.34
C PHE A 121 1.42 4.08 9.05
N ILE A 122 1.70 2.78 9.18
CA ILE A 122 1.85 1.86 8.03
C ILE A 122 0.61 1.92 7.14
N PHE A 123 -0.59 1.89 7.73
CA PHE A 123 -1.83 2.00 6.96
C PHE A 123 -1.96 3.34 6.23
N ALA A 124 -1.51 4.45 6.83
CA ALA A 124 -1.54 5.76 6.17
C ALA A 124 -0.59 5.82 4.96
N LEU A 125 0.62 5.26 5.08
CA LEU A 125 1.57 5.15 3.97
C LEU A 125 1.00 4.32 2.81
N LEU A 126 0.32 3.21 3.12
CA LEU A 126 -0.35 2.40 2.10
C LEU A 126 -1.52 3.12 1.44
N ARG A 127 -2.21 4.02 2.14
CA ARG A 127 -3.24 4.88 1.53
C ARG A 127 -2.62 5.94 0.63
N ALA A 128 -1.44 6.43 0.99
CA ALA A 128 -0.66 7.35 0.17
C ALA A 128 0.05 6.68 -1.02
N ASN A 129 -0.26 5.42 -1.33
CA ASN A 129 0.39 4.62 -2.38
C ASN A 129 1.92 4.56 -2.24
N ALA A 130 2.44 4.50 -1.01
CA ALA A 130 3.87 4.37 -0.71
C ALA A 130 4.19 3.01 -0.04
N PRO A 131 3.99 1.88 -0.74
CA PRO A 131 4.20 0.54 -0.18
C PRO A 131 5.64 0.29 0.25
N ARG A 132 6.63 0.82 -0.49
CA ARG A 132 8.06 0.73 -0.13
C ARG A 132 8.37 1.35 1.24
N LEU A 133 7.84 2.54 1.52
CA LEU A 133 8.01 3.18 2.83
C LEU A 133 7.26 2.41 3.92
N ALA A 134 6.09 1.85 3.61
CA ALA A 134 5.32 1.04 4.56
C ALA A 134 6.09 -0.24 4.97
N TRP A 135 6.71 -0.93 4.01
CA TRP A 135 7.57 -2.08 4.26
C TRP A 135 8.84 -1.73 5.04
N LEU A 136 9.49 -0.62 4.68
CA LEU A 136 10.65 -0.12 5.42
C LEU A 136 10.27 0.17 6.88
N HIS A 137 9.13 0.81 7.10
CA HIS A 137 8.68 1.15 8.44
C HIS A 137 8.33 -0.09 9.27
N LEU A 138 7.65 -1.07 8.67
CA LEU A 138 7.36 -2.34 9.30
C LEU A 138 8.65 -3.00 9.81
N SER A 139 9.67 -3.11 8.96
CA SER A 139 10.95 -3.74 9.34
C SER A 139 11.70 -2.96 10.43
N GLN A 140 11.68 -1.63 10.40
CA GLN A 140 12.32 -0.78 11.41
C GLN A 140 11.59 -0.77 12.76
N SER A 141 10.27 -0.99 12.76
CA SER A 141 9.46 -0.94 13.98
C SER A 141 9.59 -2.17 14.87
N GLY A 142 10.14 -3.28 14.35
CA GLY A 142 10.16 -4.57 15.02
C GLY A 142 8.77 -5.23 15.14
N LEU A 143 7.74 -4.64 14.53
CA LEU A 143 6.40 -5.21 14.48
C LEU A 143 6.40 -6.41 13.53
N LEU A 144 5.97 -7.57 14.04
CA LEU A 144 5.82 -8.77 13.23
C LEU A 144 4.67 -8.62 12.23
N PHE A 145 4.84 -9.17 11.02
CA PHE A 145 3.83 -9.15 9.97
C PHE A 145 2.53 -9.84 10.43
N THR A 146 2.63 -10.92 11.21
CA THR A 146 1.50 -11.63 11.84
C THR A 146 0.61 -10.73 12.70
N ASN A 147 1.17 -9.69 13.32
CA ASN A 147 0.44 -8.78 14.22
C ASN A 147 -0.28 -7.66 13.48
N LEU A 148 -0.11 -7.52 12.16
CA LEU A 148 -0.81 -6.50 11.39
C LEU A 148 -2.30 -6.84 11.21
N PRO A 149 -3.19 -5.85 11.12
CA PRO A 149 -4.57 -6.09 10.71
C PRO A 149 -4.64 -6.71 9.30
N HIS A 150 -5.57 -7.64 9.08
CA HIS A 150 -5.69 -8.36 7.80
C HIS A 150 -5.77 -7.42 6.57
N GLY A 151 -6.52 -6.32 6.65
CA GLY A 151 -6.59 -5.34 5.56
C GLY A 151 -5.26 -4.63 5.25
N VAL A 152 -4.38 -4.47 6.24
CA VAL A 152 -3.03 -3.91 6.06
C VAL A 152 -2.12 -4.96 5.42
N LYS A 153 -2.17 -6.21 5.90
CA LYS A 153 -1.44 -7.34 5.30
C LYS A 153 -1.75 -7.47 3.81
N ASN A 154 -3.04 -7.52 3.46
CA ASN A 154 -3.51 -7.67 2.09
C ASN A 154 -3.05 -6.53 1.17
N ARG A 155 -2.87 -5.32 1.69
CA ARG A 155 -2.34 -4.19 0.91
C ARG A 155 -0.83 -4.28 0.72
N LEU A 156 -0.10 -4.67 1.76
CA LEU A 156 1.36 -4.84 1.68
C LEU A 156 1.75 -5.95 0.69
N VAL A 157 1.09 -7.10 0.75
CA VAL A 157 1.41 -8.25 -0.13
C VAL A 157 1.04 -8.03 -1.59
N GLN A 158 0.28 -6.97 -1.93
CA GLN A 158 0.06 -6.56 -3.32
C GLN A 158 1.34 -5.98 -3.97
N HIS A 159 2.33 -5.62 -3.15
CA HIS A 159 3.60 -5.05 -3.58
C HIS A 159 4.77 -5.91 -3.08
N PRO A 160 4.91 -7.16 -3.57
CA PRO A 160 5.95 -8.08 -3.09
C PRO A 160 7.37 -7.61 -3.43
N ALA A 161 7.54 -6.86 -4.52
CA ALA A 161 8.83 -6.33 -4.95
C ALA A 161 9.45 -5.31 -3.96
N ASP A 162 8.60 -4.66 -3.15
CA ASP A 162 9.02 -3.68 -2.15
C ASP A 162 9.37 -4.32 -0.79
N ALA A 163 9.06 -5.61 -0.62
CA ALA A 163 9.32 -6.31 0.63
C ALA A 163 10.82 -6.61 0.76
N PRO A 164 11.47 -6.32 1.90
CA PRO A 164 12.90 -6.57 2.08
C PRO A 164 13.23 -8.07 2.13
N ALA A 165 12.29 -8.90 2.59
CA ALA A 165 12.39 -10.35 2.61
C ALA A 165 10.99 -10.96 2.50
N TRP A 166 10.86 -12.04 1.74
CA TRP A 166 9.60 -12.76 1.56
C TRP A 166 9.51 -13.93 2.53
N THR A 167 8.46 -13.97 3.35
CA THR A 167 8.27 -14.99 4.40
C THR A 167 7.08 -15.90 4.09
N ALA A 168 7.01 -17.09 4.70
CA ALA A 168 5.87 -18.00 4.54
C ALA A 168 4.54 -17.34 4.95
N GLU A 169 4.53 -16.56 6.03
CA GLU A 169 3.34 -15.82 6.49
C GLU A 169 2.83 -14.81 5.44
N MET A 170 3.73 -14.19 4.69
CA MET A 170 3.38 -13.27 3.61
C MET A 170 2.85 -14.01 2.38
N GLN A 171 3.42 -15.19 2.08
CA GLN A 171 2.92 -16.06 1.04
C GLN A 171 1.50 -16.53 1.34
N ASP A 172 1.23 -16.97 2.57
CA ASP A 172 -0.12 -17.38 3.00
C ASP A 172 -1.11 -16.21 2.89
N ALA A 173 -0.73 -15.02 3.36
CA ALA A 173 -1.57 -13.82 3.22
C ALA A 173 -1.82 -13.42 1.76
N LEU A 174 -0.85 -13.64 0.86
CA LEU A 174 -1.03 -13.42 -0.58
C LEU A 174 -2.00 -14.44 -1.17
N LEU A 175 -1.87 -15.72 -0.79
CA LEU A 175 -2.79 -16.77 -1.23
C LEU A 175 -4.21 -16.50 -0.74
N ASP A 176 -4.39 -16.10 0.52
CA ASP A 176 -5.69 -15.70 1.07
C ASP A 176 -6.30 -14.52 0.29
N LEU A 177 -5.48 -13.52 -0.07
CA LEU A 177 -5.92 -12.39 -0.87
C LEU A 177 -6.37 -12.84 -2.28
N LEU A 178 -5.60 -13.72 -2.92
CA LEU A 178 -5.92 -14.24 -4.25
C LEU A 178 -7.19 -15.09 -4.21
N ASP A 179 -7.37 -15.94 -3.20
CA ASP A 179 -8.58 -16.74 -2.99
C ASP A 179 -9.81 -15.84 -2.80
N TRP A 180 -9.71 -14.80 -1.96
CA TRP A 180 -10.79 -13.83 -1.78
C TRP A 180 -11.13 -13.07 -3.08
N ARG A 181 -10.11 -12.65 -3.84
CA ARG A 181 -10.30 -11.98 -5.14
C ARG A 181 -10.94 -12.92 -6.16
N LEU A 182 -10.50 -14.17 -6.21
CA LEU A 182 -11.06 -15.19 -7.09
C LEU A 182 -12.54 -15.39 -6.78
N LYS A 183 -12.90 -15.63 -5.50
CA LYS A 183 -14.30 -15.74 -5.05
C LYS A 183 -15.15 -14.53 -5.41
N THR A 184 -14.57 -13.33 -5.33
CA THR A 184 -15.27 -12.08 -5.70
C THR A 184 -15.54 -12.03 -7.21
N ILE A 185 -14.57 -12.42 -8.03
CA ILE A 185 -14.70 -12.49 -9.49
C ILE A 185 -15.72 -13.58 -9.87
N GLU A 186 -15.57 -14.77 -9.32
CA GLU A 186 -16.49 -15.91 -9.47
C GLU A 186 -17.93 -15.53 -9.14
N GLY A 187 -18.15 -14.88 -7.99
CA GLY A 187 -19.47 -14.41 -7.59
C GLY A 187 -20.06 -13.35 -8.53
N ARG A 188 -19.23 -12.49 -9.13
CA ARG A 188 -19.68 -11.50 -10.15
C ARG A 188 -19.98 -12.14 -11.49
N LEU A 189 -19.23 -13.17 -11.85
CA LEU A 189 -19.40 -13.92 -13.10
C LEU A 189 -20.48 -15.01 -13.00
N GLY A 190 -20.96 -15.31 -11.79
CA GLY A 190 -21.89 -16.41 -11.56
C GLY A 190 -21.26 -17.78 -11.84
N VAL A 191 -19.95 -17.92 -11.66
CA VAL A 191 -19.23 -19.19 -11.83
C VAL A 191 -18.59 -19.61 -10.51
N THR A 192 -18.22 -20.88 -10.37
CA THR A 192 -17.49 -21.40 -9.21
C THR A 192 -16.49 -22.46 -9.68
N TRP A 193 -15.27 -22.40 -9.16
CA TRP A 193 -14.25 -23.41 -9.39
C TRP A 193 -14.61 -24.74 -8.72
N MET A 194 -14.60 -25.81 -9.50
CA MET A 194 -14.79 -27.20 -9.07
C MET A 194 -13.49 -27.95 -9.27
N ARG A 195 -12.96 -28.57 -8.21
CA ARG A 195 -11.80 -29.47 -8.34
C ARG A 195 -12.21 -30.73 -9.10
N ASP A 196 -11.38 -31.16 -10.05
CA ASP A 196 -11.50 -32.50 -10.60
C ASP A 196 -10.98 -33.50 -9.56
N GLY A 197 -11.67 -34.62 -9.36
CA GLY A 197 -11.31 -35.58 -8.29
C GLY A 197 -9.94 -36.27 -8.47
N THR A 198 -9.12 -35.83 -9.42
CA THR A 198 -7.83 -36.43 -9.80
C THR A 198 -6.72 -36.15 -8.79
N GLY A 199 -6.88 -35.11 -7.96
CA GLY A 199 -5.90 -34.75 -6.93
C GLY A 199 -4.71 -33.93 -7.43
N ASP A 200 -4.62 -33.68 -8.75
CA ASP A 200 -3.53 -32.93 -9.39
C ASP A 200 -3.69 -31.40 -9.26
N GLY A 201 -4.72 -30.94 -8.54
CA GLY A 201 -5.07 -29.53 -8.42
C GLY A 201 -5.71 -28.95 -9.69
N ALA A 202 -6.03 -29.79 -10.67
CA ALA A 202 -6.85 -29.41 -11.80
C ALA A 202 -8.32 -29.17 -11.38
N GLY A 203 -9.07 -28.57 -12.28
CA GLY A 203 -10.46 -28.20 -12.03
C GLY A 203 -11.06 -27.44 -13.20
N TYR A 204 -12.34 -27.15 -13.09
CA TYR A 204 -13.10 -26.43 -14.10
C TYR A 204 -14.07 -25.46 -13.43
N HIS A 205 -14.37 -24.35 -14.09
CA HIS A 205 -15.41 -23.44 -13.63
C HIS A 205 -16.78 -23.96 -14.06
N ARG A 206 -17.73 -24.02 -13.14
CA ARG A 206 -19.14 -24.33 -13.40
C ARG A 206 -20.00 -23.10 -13.16
N VAL A 207 -20.98 -22.85 -14.03
CA VAL A 207 -21.99 -21.79 -13.81
C VAL A 207 -22.87 -22.19 -12.62
N VAL A 208 -23.07 -21.27 -11.68
CA VAL A 208 -23.91 -21.48 -10.49
C VAL A 208 -25.38 -21.49 -10.93
N GLU A 209 -26.07 -22.59 -10.62
CA GLU A 209 -27.51 -22.70 -10.89
C GLU A 209 -28.27 -21.60 -10.13
N GLY A 210 -29.12 -20.85 -10.85
CA GLY A 210 -29.89 -19.75 -10.29
C GLY A 210 -29.21 -18.37 -10.32
N PHE A 211 -28.02 -18.25 -10.91
CA PHE A 211 -27.46 -16.93 -11.20
C PHE A 211 -28.29 -16.28 -12.33
N ASN A 212 -29.05 -15.23 -12.00
CA ASN A 212 -30.00 -14.61 -12.93
C ASN A 212 -29.23 -13.99 -14.11
N LEU A 213 -29.55 -14.44 -15.32
CA LEU A 213 -28.84 -14.09 -16.56
C LEU A 213 -28.97 -12.62 -16.96
N GLU A 214 -29.84 -11.84 -16.32
CA GLU A 214 -29.94 -10.39 -16.52
C GLU A 214 -28.61 -9.65 -16.22
N GLY A 215 -27.72 -10.25 -15.40
CA GLY A 215 -26.36 -9.73 -15.19
C GLY A 215 -25.35 -10.07 -16.31
N ARG A 216 -25.66 -11.01 -17.22
CA ARG A 216 -24.77 -11.39 -18.32
C ARG A 216 -24.72 -10.36 -19.43
N GLU A 217 -25.83 -9.68 -19.74
CA GLU A 217 -25.85 -8.66 -20.80
C GLU A 217 -24.85 -7.53 -20.49
N TRP A 218 -24.79 -7.08 -19.24
CA TRP A 218 -23.79 -6.11 -18.78
C TRP A 218 -22.36 -6.64 -18.92
N LEU A 219 -22.13 -7.93 -18.62
CA LEU A 219 -20.81 -8.53 -18.68
C LEU A 219 -20.34 -8.72 -20.13
N GLU A 220 -21.22 -9.18 -21.02
CA GLU A 220 -20.96 -9.32 -22.45
C GLU A 220 -20.69 -7.94 -23.06
N GLU A 221 -21.49 -6.92 -22.75
CA GLU A 221 -21.25 -5.55 -23.19
C GLU A 221 -19.92 -4.98 -22.63
N ALA A 222 -19.57 -5.28 -21.37
CA ALA A 222 -18.31 -4.86 -20.78
C ALA A 222 -17.09 -5.55 -21.42
N LEU A 223 -17.21 -6.85 -21.75
CA LEU A 223 -16.17 -7.62 -22.44
C LEU A 223 -16.01 -7.19 -23.89
N GLU A 224 -17.11 -6.89 -24.59
CA GLU A 224 -17.12 -6.37 -25.96
C GLU A 224 -16.43 -4.99 -26.01
N LYS A 225 -16.78 -4.07 -25.10
CA LYS A 225 -16.07 -2.77 -24.98
C LYS A 225 -14.57 -2.92 -24.68
N LEU A 226 -14.19 -3.92 -23.88
CA LEU A 226 -12.78 -4.22 -23.57
C LEU A 226 -12.03 -4.81 -24.78
N ALA A 227 -12.72 -5.57 -25.63
CA ALA A 227 -12.17 -6.12 -26.87
C ALA A 227 -12.00 -5.04 -27.94
N GLU A 228 -13.01 -4.19 -28.13
CA GLU A 228 -12.98 -3.06 -29.07
C GLU A 228 -11.90 -2.03 -28.71
N GLY A 229 -11.75 -1.71 -27.41
CA GLY A 229 -10.70 -0.81 -26.94
C GLY A 229 -9.27 -1.35 -27.13
N ARG A 230 -9.10 -2.67 -27.30
CA ARG A 230 -7.79 -3.30 -27.53
C ARG A 230 -7.45 -3.44 -29.02
N SER A 231 -8.44 -3.45 -29.92
CA SER A 231 -8.21 -3.52 -31.37
C SER A 231 -8.00 -2.17 -32.04
N GLY A 232 -8.40 -1.05 -31.42
CA GLY A 232 -8.32 0.29 -32.02
C GLY A 232 -6.96 1.00 -31.95
N GLY A 233 -5.95 0.40 -31.30
CA GLY A 233 -4.62 0.98 -31.13
C GLY A 233 -3.56 0.44 -32.10
N ARG A 234 -3.96 0.02 -33.31
CA ARG A 234 -2.97 -0.21 -34.38
C ARG A 234 -2.59 1.14 -34.95
N LEU A 235 -1.49 1.67 -34.44
CA LEU A 235 -0.75 2.76 -35.07
C LEU A 235 -0.33 2.28 -36.47
N ASP A 236 -1.19 2.51 -37.45
CA ASP A 236 -0.76 2.64 -38.83
C ASP A 236 0.02 3.96 -38.90
N GLY A 237 1.22 3.93 -38.31
CA GLY A 237 2.28 4.89 -38.56
C GLY A 237 2.84 4.63 -39.96
N GLU A 238 1.99 4.81 -40.96
CA GLU A 238 2.39 4.91 -42.34
C GLU A 238 2.83 6.36 -42.58
N GLU A 239 4.15 6.46 -42.75
CA GLU A 239 4.93 7.58 -43.25
C GLU A 239 4.12 8.67 -43.99
N ARG A 240 4.17 9.89 -43.45
CA ARG A 240 4.24 11.07 -44.32
C ARG A 240 5.04 12.16 -43.64
N GLY A 241 6.34 12.11 -43.89
CA GLY A 241 7.18 13.29 -43.79
C GLY A 241 6.71 14.31 -44.82
N GLU A 242 6.28 15.47 -44.35
CA GLU A 242 6.35 16.71 -45.10
C GLU A 242 6.71 17.81 -44.09
N GLY A 243 7.96 18.28 -44.21
CA GLY A 243 8.45 19.40 -43.44
C GLY A 243 7.62 20.63 -43.72
N LYS A 244 7.17 21.29 -42.65
CA LYS A 244 6.80 22.69 -42.69
C LYS A 244 7.67 23.44 -41.70
N GLU A 245 8.61 24.15 -42.29
CA GLU A 245 9.21 25.39 -41.82
C GLU A 245 8.13 26.22 -41.10
N LEU A 246 8.27 26.41 -39.79
CA LEU A 246 7.52 27.42 -39.06
C LEU A 246 8.42 28.64 -38.90
N GLU A 247 8.28 29.56 -39.86
CA GLU A 247 8.56 30.97 -39.64
C GLU A 247 7.74 31.48 -38.45
N GLY A 248 8.38 32.30 -37.64
CA GLY A 248 7.83 32.77 -36.38
C GLY A 248 6.65 33.72 -36.56
N GLU A 249 5.75 33.70 -35.59
CA GLU A 249 4.85 34.82 -35.37
C GLU A 249 4.76 35.15 -33.89
N LYS A 250 5.27 36.33 -33.57
CA LYS A 250 5.08 37.04 -32.30
C LYS A 250 3.59 37.17 -32.02
N TYR A 251 3.09 36.62 -30.92
CA TYR A 251 1.85 37.09 -30.32
C TYR A 251 2.12 37.91 -29.05
N ARG A 252 1.70 39.15 -29.19
CA ARG A 252 1.71 40.28 -28.30
C ARG A 252 0.70 40.02 -27.18
N ASN A 253 1.17 39.97 -25.94
CA ASN A 253 0.31 39.99 -24.77
C ASN A 253 -0.23 41.42 -24.59
N GLU A 254 -1.48 41.64 -24.97
CA GLU A 254 -2.24 42.80 -24.52
C GLU A 254 -3.24 42.35 -23.45
N GLY A 255 -2.96 42.79 -22.22
CA GLY A 255 -3.83 42.57 -21.08
C GLY A 255 -5.18 43.24 -21.25
N LYS A 256 -6.22 42.60 -20.73
CA LYS A 256 -7.46 43.27 -20.36
C LYS A 256 -7.78 42.96 -18.91
N SER A 257 -7.61 44.00 -18.11
CA SER A 257 -8.23 44.21 -16.81
C SER A 257 -9.75 44.02 -16.92
N ILE A 258 -10.34 43.31 -15.97
CA ILE A 258 -11.75 43.43 -15.63
C ILE A 258 -11.79 44.10 -14.26
N ALA A 259 -12.42 45.27 -14.20
CA ALA A 259 -12.68 46.02 -12.98
C ALA A 259 -14.05 45.62 -12.40
N LEU A 260 -14.06 45.51 -11.07
CA LEU A 260 -15.17 45.58 -10.09
C LEU A 260 -16.60 45.34 -10.57
#